data_AF-A0A2S5LMC9-F1
#
_entry.id   AF-A0A2S5LMC9-F1
#
_cell.length_a   1.000
_cell.length_b   1.000
_cell.length_c   1.000
_cell.angle_alpha   90.00
_cell.angle_beta   90.00
_cell.angle_gamma   90.00
#
_symmetry.space_group_name_H-M   'P 1'
#
loop_
_entity.id
_entity.type
_entity.pdbx_description
1 polymer ?
#
loop_
_entity_poly.entity_id
_entity_poly.type
_entity_poly.pdbx_seq_one_letter_code
_entity_poly.pdbx_strand_id
1 'polypeptide(L)'
;EEGGEHVKPKHFRAMIACADMCRNSTQMMLMNSPLAKQMCALCAEACETCAKECDPIPDMKECADECRRCAEECRRMSKQKMAA
;
A
#
# COMPACT_ATOMS: atom_id res chain seq x y z
N GLU A 1 5.00 -10.51 -20.86
CA GLU A 1 3.85 -9.97 -20.13
C GLU A 1 3.24 -11.10 -19.34
N GLU A 2 2.99 -10.90 -18.05
CA GLU A 2 2.39 -11.93 -17.20
C GLU A 2 0.87 -11.99 -17.41
N GLY A 3 0.31 -13.20 -17.39
CA GLY A 3 -1.12 -13.46 -17.57
C GLY A 3 -1.69 -14.33 -16.43
N GLY A 4 -2.89 -14.88 -16.62
CA GLY A 4 -3.48 -15.80 -15.64
C GLY A 4 -3.79 -15.14 -14.30
N GLU A 5 -3.22 -15.66 -13.21
CA GLU A 5 -3.47 -15.16 -11.84
C GLU A 5 -3.12 -13.67 -11.67
N HIS A 6 -2.08 -13.19 -12.35
CA HIS A 6 -1.60 -11.80 -12.29
C HIS A 6 -2.59 -10.76 -12.84
N VAL A 7 -3.55 -11.18 -13.67
CA VAL A 7 -4.51 -10.27 -14.30
C VAL A 7 -5.94 -10.54 -13.84
N LYS A 8 -6.12 -11.40 -12.84
CA LYS A 8 -7.44 -11.57 -12.21
C LYS A 8 -7.91 -10.22 -11.67
N PRO A 9 -9.17 -9.80 -11.93
CA PRO A 9 -9.61 -8.44 -11.62
C PRO A 9 -9.44 -8.02 -10.17
N LYS A 10 -9.46 -8.97 -9.22
CA LYS A 10 -9.28 -8.68 -7.80
C LYS A 10 -7.82 -8.34 -7.47
N HIS A 11 -6.89 -9.21 -7.87
CA HIS A 11 -5.45 -9.01 -7.69
C HIS A 11 -4.95 -7.77 -8.45
N PHE A 12 -5.31 -7.63 -9.73
CA PHE A 12 -4.88 -6.49 -10.53
C PHE A 12 -5.34 -5.13 -9.96
N ARG A 13 -6.60 -5.03 -9.51
CA ARG A 13 -7.11 -3.80 -8.87
C ARG A 13 -6.42 -3.52 -7.54
N ALA A 14 -6.13 -4.56 -6.74
CA ALA A 14 -5.43 -4.40 -5.48
C ALA A 14 -4.01 -3.85 -5.70
N MET A 15 -3.27 -4.36 -6.69
CA MET A 15 -1.93 -3.87 -7.04
C MET A 15 -1.94 -2.41 -7.48
N ILE A 16 -2.85 -2.02 -8.40
CA ILE A 16 -2.95 -0.62 -8.86
C ILE A 16 -3.30 0.30 -7.69
N ALA A 17 -4.32 -0.06 -6.89
CA ALA A 17 -4.72 0.74 -5.74
C ALA A 17 -3.57 0.90 -4.73
N CYS A 18 -2.82 -0.18 -4.47
CA CYS A 18 -1.65 -0.14 -3.60
C CYS A 18 -0.58 0.82 -4.11
N ALA A 19 -0.21 0.73 -5.40
CA ALA A 19 0.79 1.60 -6.00
C ALA A 19 0.39 3.09 -5.93
N ASP A 20 -0.87 3.40 -6.25
CA ASP A 20 -1.39 4.77 -6.20
C ASP A 20 -1.46 5.32 -4.77
N MET A 21 -1.90 4.51 -3.81
CA MET A 21 -1.97 4.91 -2.40
C MET A 21 -0.58 5.11 -1.78
N CYS A 22 0.39 4.26 -2.11
CA CYS A 22 1.77 4.41 -1.68
C CYS A 22 2.37 5.72 -2.20
N ARG A 23 2.18 6.00 -3.50
CA ARG A 23 2.65 7.24 -4.12
C ARG A 23 2.00 8.46 -3.47
N ASN A 24 0.68 8.49 -3.34
CA ASN A 24 -0.04 9.63 -2.77
C ASN A 24 0.33 9.88 -1.31
N SER A 25 0.43 8.83 -0.49
CA SER A 25 0.83 8.96 0.91
C SER A 25 2.24 9.53 1.04
N THR A 26 3.17 9.06 0.20
CA THR A 26 4.53 9.59 0.12
C THR A 26 4.53 11.07 -0.23
N GLN A 27 3.75 11.48 -1.23
CA GLN A 27 3.66 12.90 -1.61
C GLN A 27 3.09 13.76 -0.48
N MET A 28 2.02 13.32 0.19
CA MET A 28 1.45 14.05 1.34
C MET A 28 2.45 14.20 2.48
N MET A 29 3.25 13.17 2.76
CA MET A 29 4.31 13.22 3.76
C MET A 29 5.42 14.20 3.37
N LEU A 30 5.93 14.13 2.13
CA LEU A 30 7.03 14.98 1.65
C LEU A 30 6.68 16.47 1.65
N MET A 31 5.42 16.81 1.40
CA MET A 31 4.94 18.19 1.41
C MET A 31 4.45 18.67 2.79
N ASN A 32 4.62 17.87 3.85
CA ASN A 32 4.11 18.15 5.21
C ASN A 32 2.60 18.47 5.23
N SER A 33 1.81 17.76 4.42
CA SER A 33 0.37 17.99 4.35
C SER A 33 -0.31 17.52 5.65
N PRO A 34 -1.28 18.28 6.19
CA PRO A 34 -2.09 17.83 7.33
C PRO A 34 -2.89 16.55 7.01
N LEU A 35 -3.08 16.23 5.73
CA LEU A 35 -3.76 15.02 5.26
C LEU A 35 -2.87 13.76 5.29
N ALA A 36 -1.56 13.89 5.55
CA ALA A 36 -0.63 12.77 5.48
C ALA A 36 -1.04 11.60 6.39
N LYS A 37 -1.57 11.87 7.59
CA LYS A 37 -2.03 10.81 8.51
C LYS A 37 -3.20 10.01 7.96
N GLN A 38 -4.19 10.71 7.40
CA GLN A 38 -5.38 10.10 6.82
C GLN A 38 -4.99 9.28 5.59
N MET A 39 -4.06 9.80 4.78
CA MET A 39 -3.56 9.04 3.64
C MET A 39 -2.76 7.81 4.04
N CYS A 40 -1.90 7.89 5.05
CA CYS A 40 -1.20 6.72 5.56
C CYS A 40 -2.18 5.66 6.12
N ALA A 41 -3.30 6.06 6.74
CA ALA A 41 -4.31 5.08 7.17
C ALA A 41 -4.90 4.30 5.99
N LEU A 42 -5.33 4.99 4.93
CA LEU A 42 -5.85 4.36 3.71
C LEU A 42 -4.78 3.54 2.98
N CYS A 43 -3.54 4.01 2.97
CA CYS A 43 -2.41 3.28 2.39
C CYS A 43 -2.17 1.95 3.09
N ALA A 44 -2.27 1.92 4.42
CA ALA A 44 -2.11 0.68 5.16
C ALA A 44 -3.18 -0.36 4.79
N GLU A 45 -4.44 0.05 4.63
CA GLU A 45 -5.53 -0.83 4.20
C GLU A 45 -5.31 -1.35 2.77
N ALA A 46 -4.86 -0.49 1.85
CA ALA A 46 -4.55 -0.86 0.48
C ALA A 46 -3.37 -1.86 0.42
N CYS A 47 -2.32 -1.61 1.19
CA CYS A 47 -1.15 -2.49 1.27
C CYS A 47 -1.49 -3.85 1.89
N GLU A 48 -2.29 -3.90 2.96
CA GLU A 48 -2.76 -5.18 3.53
C GLU A 48 -3.59 -5.98 2.53
N THR A 49 -4.44 -5.30 1.76
CA THR A 49 -5.25 -5.94 0.73
C THR A 49 -4.38 -6.47 -0.40
N CYS A 50 -3.40 -5.68 -0.86
CA CYS A 50 -2.44 -6.10 -1.87
C CYS A 50 -1.64 -7.33 -1.42
N ALA A 51 -1.10 -7.31 -0.20
CA ALA A 51 -0.35 -8.43 0.36
C ALA A 51 -1.16 -9.74 0.33
N LYS A 52 -2.44 -9.69 0.73
CA LYS A 52 -3.35 -10.86 0.72
C LYS A 52 -3.62 -11.39 -0.69
N GLU A 53 -3.73 -10.51 -1.68
CA GLU A 53 -3.94 -10.90 -3.08
C GLU A 53 -2.64 -11.37 -3.76
N CYS A 54 -1.48 -10.97 -3.26
CA CYS A 54 -0.17 -11.41 -3.75
C CYS A 54 0.26 -12.77 -3.18
N ASP A 55 -0.13 -13.10 -1.94
CA ASP A 55 0.22 -14.37 -1.27
C ASP A 55 -0.02 -15.66 -2.07
N PRO A 56 -1.14 -15.85 -2.79
CA PRO A 56 -1.39 -17.08 -3.53
C PRO A 56 -0.60 -17.18 -4.85
N ILE A 57 0.12 -16.14 -5.25
CA ILE A 57 0.82 -16.07 -6.54
C ILE A 57 2.32 -16.37 -6.32
N PRO A 58 2.89 -17.46 -6.91
CA PRO A 58 4.20 -17.99 -6.54
C PRO A 58 5.40 -17.03 -6.59
N ASP A 59 5.39 -16.08 -7.52
CA ASP A 59 6.47 -15.11 -7.78
C ASP A 59 6.21 -13.72 -7.15
N MET A 60 5.12 -13.56 -6.38
CA MET A 60 4.74 -12.29 -5.77
C MET A 60 5.12 -12.15 -4.29
N LYS A 61 5.93 -13.08 -3.76
CA LYS A 61 6.34 -13.08 -2.35
C LYS A 61 7.00 -11.76 -1.92
N GLU A 62 7.90 -11.23 -2.74
CA GLU A 62 8.59 -9.96 -2.45
C GLU A 62 7.61 -8.80 -2.37
N CYS A 63 6.65 -8.73 -3.31
CA CYS A 63 5.59 -7.72 -3.30
C CYS A 63 4.73 -7.81 -2.03
N ALA A 64 4.34 -9.03 -1.63
CA ALA A 64 3.55 -9.25 -0.43
C ALA A 64 4.30 -8.80 0.84
N ASP A 65 5.58 -9.13 0.95
CA ASP A 65 6.42 -8.78 2.11
C ASP A 65 6.63 -7.26 2.22
N GLU A 66 6.91 -6.58 1.10
CA GLU A 66 7.07 -5.12 1.12
C GLU A 66 5.73 -4.40 1.39
N CYS A 67 4.61 -4.93 0.87
CA CYS A 67 3.29 -4.40 1.22
C CYS A 67 3.00 -4.52 2.72
N ARG A 68 3.36 -5.64 3.38
CA ARG A 68 3.18 -5.77 4.84
C ARG A 68 4.00 -4.75 5.61
N ARG A 69 5.27 -4.57 5.20
CA ARG A 69 6.16 -3.57 5.79
C ARG A 69 5.63 -2.16 5.61
N CYS A 70 5.21 -1.81 4.40
CA CYS A 70 4.62 -0.50 4.10
C CYS A 70 3.36 -0.26 4.94
N ALA A 71 2.49 -1.27 5.08
CA ALA A 71 1.30 -1.16 5.89
C ALA A 71 1.62 -0.89 7.37
N GLU A 72 2.64 -1.56 7.92
CA GLU A 72 3.09 -1.32 9.30
C GLU A 72 3.59 0.11 9.51
N GLU A 73 4.47 0.59 8.63
CA GLU A 73 4.96 1.96 8.70
C GLU A 73 3.84 2.97 8.53
N CYS A 74 2.93 2.76 7.58
CA CYS A 74 1.79 3.63 7.36
C CYS A 74 0.84 3.66 8.58
N ARG A 75 0.62 2.54 9.27
CA ARG A 75 -0.13 2.50 10.55
C ARG A 75 0.58 3.25 11.67
N ARG A 76 1.92 3.25 11.69
CA ARG A 76 2.71 4.05 12.63
C ARG A 76 2.56 5.53 12.32
N MET A 77 2.73 5.92 11.06
CA MET A 77 2.59 7.30 10.57
C MET A 77 1.19 7.88 10.83
N SER A 78 0.13 7.10 10.62
CA SER A 78 -1.26 7.58 10.84
C SER A 78 -1.56 7.95 12.29
N LYS A 79 -0.78 7.42 13.25
CA LYS A 79 -0.91 7.68 14.70
C LYS A 79 0.04 8.76 15.21
N GLN A 80 1.01 9.21 14.42
CA GLN A 80 1.99 10.20 14.87
C GLN A 80 1.36 11.57 15.07
N LYS A 81 1.88 12.36 16.02
CA LYS A 81 1.61 13.80 16.08
C LYS A 81 2.52 14.45 15.05
N MET A 82 1.96 14.93 13.94
CA MET A 82 2.75 15.75 13.00
C MET A 82 3.13 17.04 13.74
N ALA A 83 4.41 17.39 13.71
CA ALA A 83 4.85 18.71 14.11
C ALA A 83 4.21 19.71 13.15
N ALA A 84 3.53 20.71 13.71
CA ALA A 84 2.93 21.81 12.97
C ALA A 84 4.00 22.74 12.40
#